data_AF-A0AAV0XIR8-F1
#
_entry.id   AF-A0AAV0XIR8-F1
#
_cell.length_a   1.000
_cell.length_b   1.000
_cell.length_c   1.000
_cell.angle_alpha   90.00
_cell.angle_beta   90.00
_cell.angle_gamma   90.00
#
_symmetry.space_group_name_H-M   'P 1'
#
loop_
_entity.id
_entity.type
_entity.pdbx_description
1 polymer ?
#
loop_
_entity_poly.entity_id
_entity_poly.type
_entity_poly.pdbx_seq_one_letter_code
_entity_poly.pdbx_strand_id
1 'polypeptide(L)'
;MFKFYFNKLLSSLKLVYFLALAMTCVMNLKNASATVCSLSECKNPVKTEVLAMFSRSIAIACLLCRITIMYKSKSDFPNYVKKVEDYELYFPVNISQKRHIRFIAIAIISSYIVIILPINVLRIYLIYTNFGKINTMFFYTMMYVHNWSICSTEIHFVVRCVGLYQKFQSINEEMATLRLKTIAGNKFPVVLRKSKRHGHDNTLFIGLETLGGGSPLSMSSNGHQPADHIELLRMKHQFVRGTVVELNDLYGIQLGLSIGLLFIMTLFDIYGEVSVESNVTKTHVLFYGWLLQYSFRFCVIVVTSHVTTTQAHRPKMIITDINNRYADNSTKKELELFLCQLSSRPVEFTICDLFTLNIRLITSAFVAGTTYLILLLQFH
;
A
#
# COMPACT_ATOMS: atom_id res chain seq x y z
N MET A 1 -2.03 -31.12 19.58
CA MET A 1 -3.22 -30.72 20.36
C MET A 1 -3.21 -29.23 20.76
N PHE A 2 -2.14 -28.70 21.35
CA PHE A 2 -2.04 -27.29 21.80
C PHE A 2 -2.26 -26.22 20.68
N LYS A 3 -1.66 -26.41 19.50
CA LYS A 3 -1.83 -25.50 18.34
C LYS A 3 -3.28 -25.40 17.84
N PHE A 4 -4.06 -26.47 18.00
CA PHE A 4 -5.48 -26.51 17.60
C PHE A 4 -6.35 -25.69 18.56
N TYR A 5 -6.17 -25.88 19.87
CA TYR A 5 -6.89 -25.09 20.89
C TYR A 5 -6.51 -23.60 20.82
N PHE A 6 -5.23 -23.29 20.61
CA PHE A 6 -4.76 -21.91 20.45
C PHE A 6 -5.40 -21.23 19.22
N ASN A 7 -5.43 -21.91 18.07
CA ASN A 7 -6.07 -21.37 16.86
C ASN A 7 -7.58 -21.19 17.03
N LYS A 8 -8.26 -22.11 17.72
CA LYS A 8 -9.69 -22.00 18.03
C LYS A 8 -9.98 -20.81 18.95
N LEU A 9 -9.16 -20.61 19.99
CA LEU A 9 -9.25 -19.47 20.90
C LEU A 9 -9.00 -18.14 20.18
N LEU A 10 -7.99 -18.09 19.31
CA LEU A 10 -7.69 -16.89 18.52
C LEU A 10 -8.84 -16.56 17.56
N SER A 11 -9.48 -17.58 16.98
CA SER A 11 -10.65 -17.41 16.13
C SER A 11 -11.85 -16.90 16.90
N SER A 12 -12.13 -17.41 18.10
CA SER A 12 -13.22 -16.91 18.95
C SER A 12 -12.97 -15.47 19.41
N LEU A 13 -11.74 -15.12 19.78
CA LEU A 13 -11.37 -13.75 20.16
C LEU A 13 -11.58 -12.76 19.01
N LYS A 14 -11.22 -13.13 17.78
CA LYS A 14 -11.46 -12.31 16.58
C LYS A 14 -12.95 -12.08 16.34
N LEU A 15 -13.77 -13.11 16.53
CA LEU A 15 -15.23 -13.01 16.40
C LEU A 15 -15.83 -12.09 17.45
N VAL A 16 -15.43 -12.24 18.72
CA VAL A 16 -15.89 -11.39 19.83
C VAL A 16 -15.50 -9.92 19.58
N TYR A 17 -14.25 -9.68 19.18
CA TYR A 17 -13.79 -8.34 18.82
C TYR A 17 -14.63 -7.72 17.68
N PHE A 18 -14.91 -8.51 16.63
CA PHE A 18 -15.75 -8.05 15.53
C PHE A 18 -17.17 -7.70 15.99
N LEU A 19 -17.81 -8.57 16.78
CA LEU A 19 -19.16 -8.33 17.29
C LEU A 19 -19.21 -7.08 18.17
N ALA A 20 -18.25 -6.90 19.07
CA ALA A 20 -18.13 -5.70 19.90
C ALA A 20 -17.96 -4.43 19.05
N LEU A 21 -17.10 -4.49 18.03
CA LEU A 21 -16.86 -3.37 17.12
C LEU A 21 -18.12 -3.05 16.29
N ALA A 22 -18.83 -4.06 15.79
CA ALA A 22 -20.07 -3.87 15.05
C ALA A 22 -21.17 -3.24 15.94
N MET A 23 -21.32 -3.72 17.17
CA MET A 23 -22.26 -3.14 18.13
C MET A 23 -21.93 -1.68 18.43
N THR A 24 -20.66 -1.35 18.66
CA THR A 24 -20.25 0.05 18.86
C THR A 24 -20.45 0.92 17.62
N CYS A 25 -20.30 0.39 16.40
CA CYS A 25 -20.66 1.11 15.18
C CYS A 25 -22.16 1.44 15.11
N VAL A 26 -23.03 0.48 15.45
CA VAL A 26 -24.49 0.70 15.48
C VAL A 26 -24.87 1.71 16.56
N MET A 27 -24.23 1.66 17.74
CA MET A 27 -24.43 2.64 18.80
C MET A 27 -24.01 4.05 18.35
N ASN A 28 -22.84 4.17 17.70
CA ASN A 28 -22.36 5.46 17.20
C ASN A 28 -23.28 6.02 16.10
N LEU A 29 -23.82 5.18 15.22
CA LEU A 29 -24.79 5.58 14.20
C LEU A 29 -26.05 6.20 14.81
N LYS A 30 -26.60 5.57 15.85
CA LYS A 30 -27.82 6.04 16.54
C LYS A 30 -27.57 7.28 17.39
N ASN A 31 -26.45 7.34 18.10
CA ASN A 31 -26.19 8.38 19.10
C ASN A 31 -25.51 9.63 18.52
N ALA A 32 -25.13 9.62 17.24
CA ALA A 32 -24.38 10.69 16.58
C ALA A 32 -25.02 12.08 16.75
N SER A 33 -26.28 12.24 16.34
CA SER A 33 -26.96 13.55 16.35
C SER A 33 -27.23 14.05 17.78
N ALA A 34 -27.62 13.16 18.70
CA ALA A 34 -27.80 13.52 20.11
C ALA A 34 -26.48 13.98 20.77
N THR A 35 -25.36 13.31 20.43
CA THR A 35 -24.05 13.64 21.01
C THR A 35 -23.50 14.95 20.45
N VAL A 36 -23.66 15.19 19.14
CA VAL A 36 -23.30 16.46 18.49
C VAL A 36 -24.12 17.62 19.08
N CYS A 37 -25.43 17.45 19.23
CA CYS A 37 -26.31 18.43 19.85
C CYS A 37 -25.90 18.74 21.31
N SER A 38 -25.41 17.74 22.05
CA SER A 38 -24.86 17.98 23.39
C SER A 38 -23.56 18.82 23.39
N LEU A 39 -22.86 18.94 22.26
CA LEU A 39 -21.57 19.63 22.12
C LEU A 39 -21.70 21.02 21.48
N SER A 40 -22.64 21.19 20.54
CA SER A 40 -22.97 22.46 19.89
C SER A 40 -24.39 22.85 20.25
N GLU A 41 -24.62 24.07 20.76
CA GLU A 41 -25.97 24.60 21.00
C GLU A 41 -26.86 24.31 19.78
N CYS A 42 -27.89 23.46 19.92
CA CYS A 42 -28.64 22.83 18.82
C CYS A 42 -29.58 23.80 18.08
N LYS A 43 -29.12 25.02 17.84
CA LYS A 43 -29.89 26.12 17.25
C LYS A 43 -30.28 25.82 15.80
N ASN A 44 -29.54 24.97 15.09
CA ASN A 44 -29.85 24.58 13.71
C ASN A 44 -29.81 23.05 13.51
N PRO A 45 -30.97 22.40 13.23
CA PRO A 45 -31.06 20.96 13.06
C PRO A 45 -30.29 20.46 11.82
N VAL A 46 -30.21 21.27 10.75
CA VAL A 46 -29.48 20.93 9.52
C VAL A 46 -27.98 20.87 9.80
N LYS A 47 -27.43 21.87 10.50
CA LYS A 47 -26.01 21.92 10.90
C LYS A 47 -25.64 20.71 11.79
N THR A 48 -26.55 20.34 12.70
CA THR A 48 -26.38 19.19 13.60
C THR A 48 -26.34 17.88 12.83
N GLU A 49 -27.25 17.67 11.88
CA GLU A 49 -27.28 16.47 11.05
C GLU A 49 -26.06 16.35 10.12
N VAL A 50 -25.61 17.47 9.54
CA VAL A 50 -24.37 17.52 8.73
C VAL A 50 -23.15 17.14 9.58
N LEU A 51 -23.01 17.69 10.78
CA LEU A 51 -21.87 17.37 11.64
C LEU A 51 -21.94 15.92 12.18
N ALA A 52 -23.15 15.39 12.38
CA ALA A 52 -23.36 13.99 12.76
C ALA A 52 -22.97 13.02 11.63
N MET A 53 -23.11 13.40 10.35
CA MET A 53 -22.72 12.57 9.21
C MET A 53 -21.27 12.10 9.29
N PHE A 54 -20.36 12.92 9.80
CA PHE A 54 -18.96 12.55 10.00
C PHE A 54 -18.81 11.23 10.77
N SER A 55 -19.39 11.17 11.97
CA SER A 55 -19.32 9.99 12.84
C SER A 55 -20.06 8.79 12.24
N ARG A 56 -21.18 9.03 11.54
CA ARG A 56 -21.95 7.98 10.86
C ARG A 56 -21.16 7.37 9.71
N SER A 57 -20.50 8.19 8.88
CA SER A 57 -19.67 7.76 7.76
C SER A 57 -18.50 6.89 8.22
N ILE A 58 -17.81 7.25 9.31
CA ILE A 58 -16.74 6.43 9.90
C ILE A 58 -17.30 5.08 10.37
N ALA A 59 -18.43 5.08 11.08
CA ALA A 59 -19.04 3.86 11.59
C ALA A 59 -19.49 2.92 10.45
N ILE A 60 -20.11 3.45 9.39
CA ILE A 60 -20.52 2.69 8.20
C ILE A 60 -19.29 2.12 7.49
N ALA A 61 -18.29 2.95 7.20
CA ALA A 61 -17.07 2.52 6.53
C ALA A 61 -16.36 1.42 7.33
N CYS A 62 -16.25 1.58 8.65
CA CYS A 62 -15.66 0.60 9.55
C CYS A 62 -16.40 -0.74 9.50
N LEU A 63 -17.74 -0.71 9.58
CA LEU A 63 -18.59 -1.90 9.54
C LEU A 63 -18.46 -2.64 8.20
N LEU A 64 -18.58 -1.93 7.07
CA LEU A 64 -18.44 -2.50 5.73
C LEU A 64 -17.04 -3.09 5.50
N CYS A 65 -15.99 -2.38 5.93
CA CYS A 65 -14.61 -2.85 5.88
C CYS A 65 -14.43 -4.17 6.64
N ARG A 66 -15.01 -4.27 7.83
CA ARG A 66 -14.85 -5.46 8.69
C ARG A 66 -15.68 -6.65 8.20
N ILE A 67 -16.88 -6.42 7.68
CA ILE A 67 -17.68 -7.44 7.00
C ILE A 67 -16.90 -8.01 5.82
N THR A 68 -16.32 -7.13 4.99
CA THR A 68 -15.51 -7.54 3.83
C THR A 68 -14.30 -8.37 4.25
N ILE A 69 -13.55 -7.95 5.27
CA ILE A 69 -12.42 -8.74 5.79
C ILE A 69 -12.87 -10.09 6.31
N MET A 70 -13.98 -10.16 7.05
CA MET A 70 -14.46 -11.43 7.58
C MET A 70 -14.84 -12.42 6.48
N TYR A 71 -15.48 -11.92 5.42
CA TYR A 71 -15.81 -12.72 4.25
C TYR A 71 -14.54 -13.23 3.57
N LYS A 72 -13.63 -12.33 3.21
CA LYS A 72 -12.38 -12.68 2.49
C LYS A 72 -11.36 -13.45 3.33
N SER A 73 -11.41 -13.32 4.65
CA SER A 73 -10.51 -14.03 5.57
C SER A 73 -10.75 -15.55 5.55
N LYS A 74 -11.93 -16.01 5.12
CA LYS A 74 -12.25 -17.45 5.07
C LYS A 74 -11.76 -18.13 3.79
N SER A 75 -11.86 -17.47 2.64
CA SER A 75 -11.52 -18.05 1.33
C SER A 75 -10.22 -17.47 0.73
N ASP A 76 -10.19 -16.16 0.55
CA ASP A 76 -9.23 -15.51 -0.36
C ASP A 76 -7.89 -15.27 0.31
N PHE A 77 -7.91 -14.92 1.60
CA PHE A 77 -6.71 -14.60 2.35
C PHE A 77 -5.78 -15.82 2.57
N PRO A 78 -6.27 -17.03 2.91
CA PRO A 78 -5.44 -18.23 2.91
C PRO A 78 -4.81 -18.54 1.55
N ASN A 79 -5.56 -18.36 0.45
CA ASN A 79 -5.05 -18.58 -0.90
C ASN A 79 -3.92 -17.60 -1.24
N TYR A 80 -4.09 -16.32 -0.90
CA TYR A 80 -3.06 -15.30 -1.07
C TYR A 80 -1.79 -15.63 -0.26
N VAL A 81 -1.93 -15.99 1.01
CA VAL A 81 -0.78 -16.33 1.87
C VAL A 81 -0.05 -17.54 1.33
N LYS A 82 -0.78 -18.60 0.95
CA LYS A 82 -0.19 -19.79 0.34
C LYS A 82 0.58 -19.45 -0.94
N LYS A 83 0.01 -18.62 -1.81
CA LYS A 83 0.69 -18.16 -3.04
C LYS A 83 1.96 -17.39 -2.71
N VAL A 84 1.95 -16.50 -1.72
CA VAL A 84 3.16 -15.78 -1.29
C VAL A 84 4.22 -16.76 -0.73
N GLU A 85 3.81 -17.78 0.02
CA GLU A 85 4.70 -18.83 0.54
C GLU A 85 5.28 -19.69 -0.58
N ASP A 86 4.47 -20.11 -1.54
CA ASP A 86 4.89 -20.86 -2.72
C ASP A 86 5.97 -20.06 -3.50
N TYR A 87 5.78 -18.74 -3.68
CA TYR A 87 6.82 -17.89 -4.27
C TYR A 87 8.14 -17.96 -3.50
N GLU A 88 8.09 -17.85 -2.17
CA GLU A 88 9.31 -17.85 -1.35
C GLU A 88 9.99 -19.21 -1.31
N LEU A 89 9.26 -20.29 -1.56
CA LEU A 89 9.82 -21.63 -1.73
C LEU A 89 10.59 -21.75 -3.05
N TYR A 90 10.04 -21.25 -4.15
CA TYR A 90 10.71 -21.29 -5.46
C TYR A 90 11.80 -20.21 -5.62
N PHE A 91 11.63 -19.07 -4.97
CA PHE A 91 12.50 -17.89 -5.08
C PHE A 91 12.84 -17.37 -3.67
N PRO A 92 13.82 -17.99 -2.99
CA PRO A 92 14.14 -17.65 -1.62
C PRO A 92 14.62 -16.21 -1.51
N VAL A 93 13.96 -15.46 -0.61
CA VAL A 93 14.29 -14.07 -0.33
C VAL A 93 15.41 -14.01 0.70
N ASN A 94 16.44 -13.20 0.42
CA ASN A 94 17.58 -13.01 1.31
C ASN A 94 17.13 -12.55 2.72
N ILE A 95 17.81 -13.06 3.76
CA ILE A 95 17.52 -12.72 5.16
C ILE A 95 17.61 -11.21 5.40
N SER A 96 18.58 -10.54 4.76
CA SER A 96 18.73 -9.09 4.84
C SER A 96 17.51 -8.34 4.29
N GLN A 97 16.94 -8.82 3.18
CA GLN A 97 15.74 -8.24 2.56
C GLN A 97 14.50 -8.45 3.44
N LYS A 98 14.33 -9.65 4.03
CA LYS A 98 13.26 -9.89 5.03
C LYS A 98 13.37 -8.95 6.23
N ARG A 99 14.59 -8.71 6.73
CA ARG A 99 14.83 -7.75 7.83
C ARG A 99 14.49 -6.32 7.42
N HIS A 100 14.85 -5.91 6.20
CA HIS A 100 14.51 -4.59 5.67
C HIS A 100 13.00 -4.36 5.56
N ILE A 101 12.22 -5.36 5.10
CA ILE A 101 10.75 -5.29 5.09
C ILE A 101 10.19 -5.08 6.48
N ARG A 102 10.70 -5.83 7.48
CA ARG A 102 10.24 -5.68 8.87
C ARG A 102 10.53 -4.28 9.41
N PHE A 103 11.71 -3.74 9.12
CA PHE A 103 12.07 -2.38 9.52
C PHE A 103 11.15 -1.34 8.89
N ILE A 104 10.89 -1.43 7.58
CA ILE A 104 9.94 -0.54 6.89
C ILE A 104 8.54 -0.67 7.49
N ALA A 105 8.07 -1.89 7.77
CA ALA A 105 6.77 -2.11 8.38
C ALA A 105 6.65 -1.44 9.76
N ILE A 106 7.69 -1.57 10.60
CA ILE A 106 7.75 -0.90 11.91
C ILE A 106 7.75 0.62 11.74
N ALA A 107 8.50 1.16 10.78
CA ALA A 107 8.54 2.59 10.51
C ALA A 107 7.17 3.13 10.06
N ILE A 108 6.47 2.42 9.17
CA ILE A 108 5.12 2.77 8.74
C ILE A 108 4.15 2.76 9.92
N ILE A 109 4.13 1.68 10.71
CA ILE A 109 3.27 1.59 11.90
C ILE A 109 3.56 2.76 12.87
N SER A 110 4.84 3.03 13.12
CA SER A 110 5.26 4.11 14.03
C SER A 110 4.81 5.48 13.51
N SER A 111 4.93 5.75 12.21
CA SER A 111 4.46 7.00 11.60
C SER A 111 2.94 7.20 11.75
N TYR A 112 2.14 6.14 11.58
CA TYR A 112 0.70 6.17 11.83
C TYR A 112 0.39 6.50 13.29
N ILE A 113 1.10 5.89 14.25
CA ILE A 113 0.91 6.16 15.68
C ILE A 113 1.24 7.62 16.00
N VAL A 114 2.41 8.10 15.56
CA VAL A 114 2.90 9.45 15.87
C VAL A 114 2.01 10.54 15.27
N ILE A 115 1.46 10.33 14.07
CA ILE A 115 0.61 11.34 13.42
C ILE A 115 -0.81 11.31 14.00
N ILE A 116 -1.40 10.12 14.21
CA ILE A 116 -2.84 10.00 14.50
C ILE A 116 -3.14 10.10 16.00
N LEU A 117 -2.33 9.44 16.84
CA LEU A 117 -2.65 9.29 18.26
C LEU A 117 -2.64 10.62 19.02
N PRO A 118 -1.63 11.51 18.87
CA PRO A 118 -1.57 12.73 19.65
C PRO A 118 -2.75 13.67 19.43
N ILE A 119 -3.20 13.81 18.17
CA ILE A 119 -4.31 14.69 17.81
C ILE A 119 -5.63 14.17 18.41
N ASN A 120 -5.85 12.85 18.32
CA ASN A 120 -7.05 12.24 18.89
C ASN A 120 -7.06 12.34 20.42
N VAL A 121 -5.93 12.08 21.08
CA VAL A 121 -5.78 12.20 22.53
C VAL A 121 -6.00 13.65 22.98
N LEU A 122 -5.41 14.62 22.27
CA LEU A 122 -5.59 16.05 22.56
C LEU A 122 -7.07 16.45 22.47
N ARG A 123 -7.80 16.01 21.43
CA ARG A 123 -9.23 16.29 21.32
C ARG A 123 -10.05 15.64 22.44
N ILE A 124 -9.77 14.39 22.80
CA ILE A 124 -10.46 13.73 23.92
C ILE A 124 -10.22 14.50 25.21
N TYR A 125 -8.97 14.92 25.46
CA TYR A 125 -8.59 15.72 26.62
C TYR A 125 -9.37 17.05 26.67
N LEU A 126 -9.44 17.79 25.55
CA LEU A 126 -10.21 19.04 25.49
C LEU A 126 -11.73 18.84 25.69
N ILE A 127 -12.29 17.73 25.23
CA ILE A 127 -13.70 17.40 25.48
C ILE A 127 -13.92 17.14 26.97
N TYR A 128 -13.01 16.40 27.60
CA TYR A 128 -13.09 16.10 29.02
C TYR A 128 -13.00 17.36 29.88
N THR A 129 -12.01 18.22 29.63
CA THR A 129 -11.78 19.43 30.44
C THR A 129 -12.88 20.49 30.28
N ASN A 130 -13.45 20.66 29.08
CA ASN A 130 -14.40 21.74 28.81
C ASN A 130 -15.87 21.35 29.05
N PHE A 131 -16.25 20.10 28.85
CA PHE A 131 -17.66 19.68 28.92
C PHE A 131 -17.95 18.72 30.07
N GLY A 132 -16.96 18.01 30.62
CA GLY A 132 -17.13 17.08 31.75
C GLY A 132 -18.08 15.88 31.49
N LYS A 133 -18.63 15.74 30.28
CA LYS A 133 -19.61 14.70 29.92
C LYS A 133 -18.91 13.41 29.50
N ILE A 134 -18.86 12.43 30.42
CA ILE A 134 -18.27 11.11 30.20
C ILE A 134 -18.88 10.40 28.97
N ASN A 135 -20.20 10.51 28.76
CA ASN A 135 -20.87 9.89 27.61
C ASN A 135 -20.34 10.39 26.26
N THR A 136 -20.09 11.70 26.15
CA THR A 136 -19.53 12.31 24.94
C THR A 136 -18.08 11.88 24.73
N MET A 137 -17.29 11.82 25.79
CA MET A 137 -15.91 11.30 25.75
C MET A 137 -15.87 9.85 25.24
N PHE A 138 -16.76 8.99 25.76
CA PHE A 138 -16.86 7.59 25.35
C PHE A 138 -17.23 7.45 23.87
N PHE A 139 -18.21 8.24 23.39
CA PHE A 139 -18.61 8.27 21.99
C PHE A 139 -17.44 8.59 21.05
N TYR A 140 -16.70 9.69 21.33
CA TYR A 140 -15.55 10.07 20.51
C TYR A 140 -14.41 9.06 20.60
N THR A 141 -14.17 8.47 21.77
CA THR A 141 -13.18 7.39 21.94
C THR A 141 -13.53 6.20 21.03
N MET A 142 -14.79 5.77 21.00
CA MET A 142 -15.23 4.68 20.12
C MET A 142 -15.10 5.04 18.65
N MET A 143 -15.44 6.27 18.27
CA MET A 143 -15.24 6.78 16.91
C MET A 143 -13.76 6.71 16.48
N TYR A 144 -12.83 7.07 17.36
CA TYR A 144 -11.40 6.95 17.07
C TYR A 144 -10.91 5.50 17.00
N VAL A 145 -11.47 4.60 17.83
CA VAL A 145 -11.22 3.16 17.72
C VAL A 145 -11.70 2.62 16.36
N HIS A 146 -12.85 3.08 15.86
CA HIS A 146 -13.33 2.75 14.51
C HIS A 146 -12.38 3.26 13.42
N ASN A 147 -11.91 4.50 13.53
CA ASN A 147 -10.93 5.05 12.59
C ASN A 147 -9.59 4.29 12.63
N TRP A 148 -9.12 3.92 13.82
CA TRP A 148 -7.91 3.09 14.01
C TRP A 148 -8.07 1.70 13.38
N SER A 149 -9.27 1.12 13.52
CA SER A 149 -9.62 -0.14 12.89
C SER A 149 -9.50 -0.06 11.35
N ILE A 150 -9.91 1.06 10.73
CA ILE A 150 -9.70 1.30 9.29
C ILE A 150 -8.20 1.49 8.99
N CYS A 151 -7.49 2.30 9.78
CA CYS A 151 -6.04 2.52 9.60
C CYS A 151 -5.23 1.21 9.65
N SER A 152 -5.56 0.30 10.56
CA SER A 152 -4.91 -1.02 10.65
C SER A 152 -4.96 -1.78 9.32
N THR A 153 -6.07 -1.65 8.59
CA THR A 153 -6.27 -2.36 7.32
C THR A 153 -5.50 -1.72 6.16
N GLU A 154 -5.37 -0.40 6.18
CA GLU A 154 -4.50 0.36 5.27
C GLU A 154 -3.04 -0.02 5.50
N ILE A 155 -2.57 -0.02 6.74
CA ILE A 155 -1.20 -0.44 7.09
C ILE A 155 -0.92 -1.85 6.59
N HIS A 156 -1.87 -2.78 6.78
CA HIS A 156 -1.74 -4.15 6.30
C HIS A 156 -1.64 -4.24 4.78
N PHE A 157 -2.36 -3.40 4.04
CA PHE A 157 -2.22 -3.29 2.59
C PHE A 157 -0.85 -2.73 2.21
N VAL A 158 -0.45 -1.59 2.79
CA VAL A 158 0.80 -0.89 2.48
C VAL A 158 2.01 -1.79 2.72
N VAL A 159 2.07 -2.50 3.85
CA VAL A 159 3.18 -3.43 4.15
C VAL A 159 3.27 -4.56 3.12
N ARG A 160 2.13 -5.13 2.70
CA ARG A 160 2.11 -6.16 1.64
C ARG A 160 2.51 -5.60 0.29
N CYS A 161 2.06 -4.38 -0.03
CA CYS A 161 2.40 -3.69 -1.26
C CYS A 161 3.91 -3.40 -1.33
N VAL A 162 4.52 -2.93 -0.25
CA VAL A 162 5.99 -2.78 -0.14
C VAL A 162 6.72 -4.11 -0.31
N GLY A 163 6.17 -5.21 0.22
CA GLY A 163 6.72 -6.55 -0.01
C GLY A 163 6.74 -6.92 -1.50
N LEU A 164 5.67 -6.62 -2.24
CA LEU A 164 5.60 -6.84 -3.68
C LEU A 164 6.52 -5.89 -4.47
N TYR A 165 6.62 -4.63 -4.07
CA TYR A 165 7.57 -3.66 -4.61
C TYR A 165 9.00 -4.22 -4.59
N GLN A 166 9.43 -4.77 -3.45
CA GLN A 166 10.78 -5.31 -3.34
C GLN A 166 11.01 -6.54 -4.23
N LYS A 167 9.98 -7.37 -4.43
CA LYS A 167 10.05 -8.50 -5.37
C LYS A 167 10.22 -8.00 -6.81
N PHE A 168 9.49 -6.96 -7.22
CA PHE A 168 9.69 -6.33 -8.54
C PHE A 168 11.06 -5.65 -8.65
N GLN A 169 11.53 -5.02 -7.58
CA GLN A 169 12.87 -4.41 -7.56
C GLN A 169 13.96 -5.47 -7.79
N SER A 170 13.87 -6.63 -7.12
CA SER A 170 14.81 -7.75 -7.33
C SER A 170 14.83 -8.21 -8.79
N ILE A 171 13.66 -8.35 -9.41
CA ILE A 171 13.52 -8.70 -10.83
C ILE A 171 14.18 -7.64 -11.72
N ASN A 172 13.97 -6.36 -11.42
CA ASN A 172 14.54 -5.25 -12.17
C ASN A 172 16.06 -5.19 -12.06
N GLU A 173 16.61 -5.45 -10.87
CA GLU A 173 18.04 -5.53 -10.64
C GLU A 173 18.66 -6.69 -11.42
N GLU A 174 18.09 -7.90 -11.34
CA GLU A 174 18.50 -9.06 -12.14
C GLU A 174 18.48 -8.73 -13.65
N MET A 175 17.41 -8.09 -14.14
CA MET A 175 17.30 -7.70 -15.54
C MET A 175 18.34 -6.64 -15.97
N ALA A 176 18.62 -5.67 -15.09
CA ALA A 176 19.64 -4.65 -15.33
C ALA A 176 21.04 -5.27 -15.38
N THR A 177 21.33 -6.26 -14.53
CA THR A 177 22.61 -7.00 -14.62
C THR A 177 22.74 -7.76 -15.94
N LEU A 178 21.64 -8.35 -16.43
CA LEU A 178 21.60 -9.03 -17.72
C LEU A 178 21.89 -8.04 -18.85
N ARG A 179 21.25 -6.86 -18.85
CA ARG A 179 21.54 -5.77 -19.79
C ARG A 179 23.01 -5.39 -19.82
N LEU A 180 23.62 -5.19 -18.64
CA LEU A 180 25.03 -4.82 -18.54
C LEU A 180 25.96 -5.90 -19.10
N LYS A 181 25.67 -7.18 -18.82
CA LYS A 181 26.41 -8.32 -19.40
C LYS A 181 26.29 -8.35 -20.92
N THR A 182 25.10 -8.09 -21.48
CA THR A 182 24.90 -8.02 -22.94
C THR A 182 25.72 -6.88 -23.57
N ILE A 183 25.69 -5.68 -22.96
CA ILE A 183 26.45 -4.53 -23.48
C ILE A 183 27.95 -4.80 -23.43
N ALA A 184 28.47 -5.35 -22.33
CA ALA A 184 29.88 -5.71 -22.20
C ALA A 184 30.30 -6.78 -23.22
N GLY A 185 29.46 -7.79 -23.46
CA GLY A 185 29.70 -8.84 -24.46
C GLY A 185 29.77 -8.30 -25.89
N ASN A 186 28.92 -7.32 -26.22
CA ASN A 186 28.89 -6.74 -27.58
C ASN A 186 29.98 -5.69 -27.83
N LYS A 187 30.40 -4.96 -26.78
CA LYS A 187 31.46 -3.91 -26.90
C LYS A 187 32.86 -4.52 -27.06
N PHE A 188 33.09 -5.73 -26.55
CA PHE A 188 34.35 -6.45 -26.71
C PHE A 188 34.11 -7.73 -27.52
N PRO A 189 34.11 -7.64 -28.87
CA PRO A 189 33.95 -8.82 -29.70
C PRO A 189 35.05 -9.83 -29.36
N VAL A 190 34.66 -11.11 -29.36
CA VAL A 190 35.41 -12.31 -28.94
C VAL A 190 36.87 -12.36 -29.47
N VAL A 191 37.17 -11.62 -30.54
CA VAL A 191 38.51 -11.43 -31.12
C VAL A 191 39.53 -10.86 -30.11
N LEU A 192 39.14 -9.91 -29.24
CA LEU A 192 40.04 -9.39 -28.18
C LEU A 192 40.17 -10.36 -27.00
N ARG A 193 39.23 -11.29 -26.82
CA ARG A 193 39.20 -12.24 -25.70
C ARG A 193 40.06 -13.48 -25.96
N LYS A 194 40.26 -13.86 -27.23
CA LYS A 194 41.21 -14.93 -27.62
C LYS A 194 42.68 -14.48 -27.54
N SER A 195 42.98 -13.20 -27.75
CA SER A 195 44.36 -12.69 -27.72
C SER A 195 44.99 -12.70 -26.31
N LYS A 196 44.18 -12.59 -25.24
CA LYS A 196 44.66 -12.57 -23.85
C LYS A 196 44.95 -13.93 -23.21
N ARG A 197 44.84 -15.04 -23.94
CA ARG A 197 45.29 -16.36 -23.44
C ARG A 197 46.79 -16.63 -23.64
N HIS A 198 47.57 -15.64 -24.08
CA HIS A 198 49.03 -15.77 -24.22
C HIS A 198 49.87 -14.63 -23.61
N GLY A 199 49.28 -13.78 -22.76
CA GLY A 199 50.04 -12.74 -22.06
C GLY A 199 49.60 -12.62 -20.62
N HIS A 200 50.51 -12.93 -19.70
CA HIS A 200 50.44 -12.62 -18.28
C HIS A 200 50.11 -11.13 -18.11
N ASP A 201 48.98 -10.81 -17.45
CA ASP A 201 48.80 -9.57 -16.64
C ASP A 201 47.39 -9.56 -16.01
N ASN A 202 47.37 -9.94 -14.73
CA ASN A 202 46.20 -9.95 -13.85
C ASN A 202 46.12 -8.62 -13.10
N THR A 203 45.47 -7.60 -13.65
CA THR A 203 45.22 -6.36 -12.89
C THR A 203 43.86 -5.70 -13.15
N LEU A 204 43.12 -6.07 -14.20
CA LEU A 204 41.85 -5.39 -14.53
C LEU A 204 40.60 -6.14 -14.04
N PHE A 205 40.70 -7.43 -13.68
CA PHE A 205 39.53 -8.25 -13.33
C PHE A 205 39.17 -8.24 -11.83
N ILE A 206 40.06 -7.73 -10.97
CA ILE A 206 39.87 -7.73 -9.51
C ILE A 206 38.88 -6.65 -9.04
N GLY A 207 38.58 -5.65 -9.87
CA GLY A 207 37.68 -4.54 -9.51
C GLY A 207 36.17 -4.82 -9.61
N LEU A 208 35.75 -5.93 -10.23
CA LEU A 208 34.33 -6.20 -10.48
C LEU A 208 33.77 -7.34 -9.60
N GLU A 209 34.61 -8.21 -9.07
CA GLU A 209 34.20 -9.31 -8.18
C GLU A 209 33.93 -8.87 -6.74
N THR A 210 34.39 -7.67 -6.35
CA THR A 210 34.22 -7.14 -4.98
C THR A 210 32.87 -6.48 -4.70
N LEU A 211 31.96 -6.37 -5.68
CA LEU A 211 30.62 -5.80 -5.47
C LEU A 211 29.48 -6.84 -5.37
N GLY A 212 29.77 -8.13 -5.55
CA GLY A 212 28.74 -9.19 -5.60
C GLY A 212 28.99 -10.28 -4.58
N GLY A 213 28.58 -10.06 -3.33
CA GLY A 213 28.62 -11.10 -2.30
C GLY A 213 27.66 -12.27 -2.60
N GLY A 214 28.24 -13.45 -2.83
CA GLY A 214 27.73 -14.74 -2.34
C GLY A 214 26.73 -15.55 -3.20
N SER A 215 27.24 -16.45 -4.04
CA SER A 215 26.93 -17.91 -4.02
C SER A 215 27.59 -18.65 -5.20
N PRO A 216 28.16 -19.85 -4.99
CA PRO A 216 28.78 -20.63 -6.04
C PRO A 216 27.74 -21.52 -6.73
N LEU A 217 27.46 -21.27 -8.01
CA LEU A 217 26.85 -22.27 -8.87
C LEU A 217 27.69 -22.42 -10.14
N SER A 218 28.71 -23.24 -9.99
CA SER A 218 29.36 -23.94 -11.08
C SER A 218 28.45 -25.07 -11.56
N MET A 219 27.80 -24.91 -12.71
CA MET A 219 27.47 -26.04 -13.57
C MET A 219 27.62 -25.64 -15.05
N SER A 220 28.69 -26.19 -15.62
CA SER A 220 28.97 -26.60 -17.00
C SER A 220 28.07 -26.14 -18.17
N SER A 221 28.72 -25.49 -19.15
CA SER A 221 28.61 -25.63 -20.62
C SER A 221 27.25 -25.95 -21.27
N ASN A 222 26.64 -24.96 -21.93
CA ASN A 222 26.17 -24.98 -23.32
C ASN A 222 25.37 -23.69 -23.63
N GLY A 223 25.27 -23.30 -24.90
CA GLY A 223 24.72 -22.02 -25.39
C GLY A 223 23.22 -21.75 -25.13
N HIS A 224 22.62 -22.27 -24.07
CA HIS A 224 21.22 -22.09 -23.66
C HIS A 224 21.04 -21.24 -22.38
N GLN A 225 22.13 -20.90 -21.68
CA GLN A 225 22.09 -20.17 -20.40
C GLN A 225 21.31 -18.84 -20.36
N PRO A 226 21.32 -17.96 -21.39
CA PRO A 226 20.63 -16.67 -21.29
C PRO A 226 19.12 -16.76 -21.51
N ALA A 227 18.66 -17.69 -22.36
CA ALA A 227 17.23 -17.92 -22.61
C ALA A 227 16.55 -18.49 -21.36
N ASP A 228 17.14 -19.51 -20.73
CA ASP A 228 16.62 -20.13 -19.50
C ASP A 228 16.53 -19.10 -18.35
N HIS A 229 17.50 -18.17 -18.27
CA HIS A 229 17.49 -17.11 -17.26
C HIS A 229 16.38 -16.07 -17.49
N ILE A 230 16.13 -15.70 -18.75
CA ILE A 230 15.03 -14.81 -19.11
C ILE A 230 13.68 -15.50 -18.86
N GLU A 231 13.58 -16.79 -19.16
CA GLU A 231 12.39 -17.59 -18.89
C GLU A 231 12.07 -17.60 -17.39
N LEU A 232 13.08 -17.85 -16.55
CA LEU A 232 12.95 -17.79 -15.09
C LEU A 232 12.48 -16.41 -14.61
N LEU A 233 13.04 -15.34 -15.17
CA LEU A 233 12.68 -13.97 -14.83
C LEU A 233 11.25 -13.61 -15.24
N ARG A 234 10.81 -14.12 -16.39
CA ARG A 234 9.42 -14.03 -16.86
C ARG A 234 8.47 -14.75 -15.90
N MET A 235 8.81 -15.98 -15.48
CA MET A 235 8.01 -16.72 -14.50
C MET A 235 7.94 -16.01 -13.14
N LYS A 236 9.07 -15.49 -12.64
CA LYS A 236 9.12 -14.65 -11.41
C LYS A 236 8.16 -13.46 -11.53
N HIS A 237 8.23 -12.71 -12.63
CA HIS A 237 7.38 -11.54 -12.84
C HIS A 237 5.89 -11.90 -12.91
N GLN A 238 5.56 -12.96 -13.66
CA GLN A 238 4.19 -13.47 -13.76
C GLN A 238 3.61 -13.83 -12.40
N PHE A 239 4.41 -14.47 -11.55
CA PHE A 239 3.98 -14.86 -10.22
C PHE A 239 3.68 -13.63 -9.36
N VAL A 240 4.65 -12.70 -9.25
CA VAL A 240 4.50 -11.48 -8.43
C VAL A 240 3.32 -10.64 -8.92
N ARG A 241 3.14 -10.53 -10.24
CA ARG A 241 1.94 -9.92 -10.84
C ARG A 241 0.66 -10.62 -10.39
N GLY A 242 0.60 -11.95 -10.45
CA GLY A 242 -0.56 -12.71 -9.99
C GLY A 242 -0.89 -12.43 -8.52
N THR A 243 0.13 -12.21 -7.69
CA THR A 243 -0.04 -11.81 -6.29
C THR A 243 -0.53 -10.36 -6.15
N VAL A 244 -0.15 -9.44 -7.04
CA VAL A 244 -0.69 -8.06 -7.06
C VAL A 244 -2.19 -8.08 -7.33
N VAL A 245 -2.66 -8.85 -8.32
CA VAL A 245 -4.08 -8.95 -8.66
C VAL A 245 -4.88 -9.44 -7.45
N GLU A 246 -4.43 -10.51 -6.80
CA GLU A 246 -5.09 -11.01 -5.59
C GLU A 246 -5.04 -10.03 -4.43
N LEU A 247 -3.93 -9.28 -4.26
CA LEU A 247 -3.85 -8.23 -3.22
C LEU A 247 -4.87 -7.11 -3.50
N ASN A 248 -5.00 -6.72 -4.76
CA ASN A 248 -5.94 -5.72 -5.21
C ASN A 248 -7.38 -6.19 -5.00
N ASP A 249 -7.68 -7.44 -5.37
CA ASP A 249 -8.99 -8.05 -5.13
C ASP A 249 -9.30 -8.10 -3.65
N LEU A 250 -8.34 -8.45 -2.79
CA LEU A 250 -8.53 -8.49 -1.34
C LEU A 250 -8.89 -7.13 -0.75
N TYR A 251 -8.13 -6.09 -1.08
CA TYR A 251 -8.20 -4.78 -0.42
C TYR A 251 -8.95 -3.69 -1.21
N GLY A 252 -9.33 -3.92 -2.46
CA GLY A 252 -9.88 -2.89 -3.37
C GLY A 252 -11.08 -2.14 -2.78
N ILE A 253 -12.10 -2.86 -2.31
CA ILE A 253 -13.30 -2.27 -1.65
C ILE A 253 -12.89 -1.44 -0.42
N GLN A 254 -11.95 -1.96 0.36
CA GLN A 254 -11.52 -1.35 1.61
C GLN A 254 -10.73 -0.06 1.38
N LEU A 255 -9.83 -0.06 0.40
CA LEU A 255 -9.10 1.13 -0.01
C LEU A 255 -10.04 2.17 -0.61
N GLY A 256 -11.05 1.74 -1.37
CA GLY A 256 -12.08 2.64 -1.90
C GLY A 256 -12.88 3.33 -0.81
N LEU A 257 -13.39 2.56 0.16
CA LEU A 257 -14.10 3.11 1.32
C LEU A 257 -13.20 4.02 2.15
N SER A 258 -11.93 3.66 2.33
CA SER A 258 -10.95 4.49 3.05
C SER A 258 -10.72 5.83 2.32
N ILE A 259 -10.36 5.81 1.04
CA ILE A 259 -10.08 7.03 0.27
C ILE A 259 -11.33 7.91 0.16
N GLY A 260 -12.50 7.30 -0.10
CA GLY A 260 -13.77 8.02 -0.12
C GLY A 260 -14.09 8.69 1.22
N LEU A 261 -13.87 7.97 2.33
CA LEU A 261 -14.02 8.52 3.67
C LEU A 261 -13.03 9.68 3.90
N LEU A 262 -11.76 9.55 3.55
CA LEU A 262 -10.76 10.62 3.71
C LEU A 262 -11.17 11.89 2.96
N PHE A 263 -11.72 11.75 1.76
CA PHE A 263 -12.23 12.89 0.98
C PHE A 263 -13.42 13.56 1.68
N ILE A 264 -14.45 12.79 2.04
CA ILE A 264 -15.63 13.29 2.77
C ILE A 264 -15.23 14.01 4.06
N MET A 265 -14.30 13.44 4.82
CA MET A 265 -13.82 13.99 6.10
C MET A 265 -13.08 15.31 5.90
N THR A 266 -12.23 15.38 4.87
CA THR A 266 -11.51 16.61 4.52
C THR A 266 -12.48 17.72 4.15
N LEU A 267 -13.50 17.41 3.34
CA LEU A 267 -14.52 18.40 2.95
C LEU A 267 -15.32 18.92 4.15
N PHE A 268 -15.75 18.05 5.05
CA PHE A 268 -16.50 18.46 6.25
C PHE A 268 -15.67 19.27 7.24
N ASP A 269 -14.40 18.93 7.43
CA ASP A 269 -13.52 19.69 8.32
C ASP A 269 -13.20 21.08 7.74
N ILE A 270 -13.01 21.21 6.42
CA ILE A 270 -12.87 22.50 5.72
C ILE A 270 -14.16 23.33 5.86
N TYR A 271 -15.32 22.74 5.58
CA TYR A 271 -16.61 23.43 5.72
C TYR A 271 -16.86 23.90 7.16
N GLY A 272 -16.49 23.07 8.14
CA GLY A 272 -16.63 23.37 9.55
C GLY A 272 -15.77 24.54 10.03
N GLU A 273 -14.59 24.74 9.44
CA GLU A 273 -13.72 25.90 9.71
C GLU A 273 -14.27 27.18 9.05
N VAL A 274 -14.70 27.08 7.79
CA VAL A 274 -15.22 28.23 7.02
C VAL A 274 -16.55 28.74 7.58
N SER A 275 -17.38 27.90 8.19
CA SER A 275 -18.71 28.27 8.72
C SER A 275 -18.69 28.98 10.08
N VAL A 276 -17.55 29.60 10.46
CA VAL A 276 -17.26 30.46 11.63
C VAL A 276 -18.25 30.32 12.81
N GLU A 277 -18.05 29.32 13.65
CA GLU A 277 -18.42 29.37 15.07
C GLU A 277 -17.25 28.77 15.85
N SER A 278 -16.43 29.63 16.46
CA SER A 278 -15.24 29.23 17.22
C SER A 278 -15.65 28.32 18.38
N ASN A 279 -15.49 27.02 18.21
CA ASN A 279 -15.71 26.05 19.27
C ASN A 279 -14.37 25.74 19.93
N VAL A 280 -14.34 25.78 21.27
CA VAL A 280 -13.13 25.52 22.08
C VAL A 280 -12.52 24.14 21.80
N THR A 281 -13.30 23.20 21.23
CA THR A 281 -12.87 21.85 20.82
C THR A 281 -12.36 21.74 19.39
N LYS A 282 -12.34 22.84 18.62
CA LYS A 282 -11.86 22.93 17.23
C LYS A 282 -10.84 24.06 17.10
N THR A 283 -9.72 23.94 17.79
CA THR A 283 -8.58 24.86 17.62
C THR A 283 -7.92 24.67 16.25
N HIS A 284 -7.30 25.71 15.69
CA HIS A 284 -6.53 25.60 14.43
C HIS A 284 -5.49 24.46 14.44
N VAL A 285 -4.86 24.18 15.59
CA VAL A 285 -3.92 23.05 15.74
C VAL A 285 -4.57 21.70 15.43
N LEU A 286 -5.79 21.48 15.90
CA LEU A 286 -6.55 20.26 15.63
C LEU A 286 -6.97 20.18 14.16
N PHE A 287 -7.39 21.31 13.56
CA PHE A 287 -7.74 21.38 12.14
C PHE A 287 -6.56 21.00 11.24
N TYR A 288 -5.41 21.67 11.40
CA TYR A 288 -4.20 21.35 10.63
C TYR A 288 -3.71 19.92 10.92
N GLY A 289 -3.86 19.45 12.16
CA GLY A 289 -3.57 18.07 12.53
C GLY A 289 -4.41 17.06 11.76
N TRP A 290 -5.74 17.22 11.71
CA TRP A 290 -6.63 16.32 10.96
C TRP A 290 -6.32 16.34 9.47
N LEU A 291 -6.12 17.54 8.90
CA LEU A 291 -5.74 17.67 7.51
C LEU A 291 -4.43 16.91 7.21
N LEU A 292 -3.41 17.09 8.06
CA LEU A 292 -2.14 16.37 7.96
C LEU A 292 -2.35 14.86 8.03
N GLN A 293 -3.17 14.36 8.96
CA GLN A 293 -3.49 12.94 9.07
C GLN A 293 -4.17 12.40 7.80
N TYR A 294 -5.15 13.12 7.26
CA TYR A 294 -5.89 12.66 6.08
C TYR A 294 -5.00 12.66 4.84
N SER A 295 -4.23 13.74 4.63
CA SER A 295 -3.26 13.84 3.55
C SER A 295 -2.19 12.76 3.66
N PHE A 296 -1.65 12.51 4.85
CA PHE A 296 -0.66 11.46 5.07
C PHE A 296 -1.21 10.08 4.68
N ARG A 297 -2.38 9.69 5.18
CA ARG A 297 -3.00 8.39 4.86
C ARG A 297 -3.27 8.23 3.37
N PHE A 298 -3.83 9.26 2.76
CA PHE A 298 -4.11 9.26 1.32
C PHE A 298 -2.82 9.11 0.50
N CYS A 299 -1.79 9.90 0.81
CA CYS A 299 -0.50 9.84 0.13
C CYS A 299 0.18 8.49 0.31
N VAL A 300 0.20 7.91 1.50
CA VAL A 300 0.83 6.59 1.73
C VAL A 300 0.18 5.50 0.87
N ILE A 301 -1.16 5.47 0.78
CA ILE A 301 -1.88 4.49 -0.03
C ILE A 301 -1.56 4.68 -1.52
N VAL A 302 -1.67 5.93 -2.02
CA VAL A 302 -1.52 6.23 -3.45
C VAL A 302 -0.06 6.10 -3.90
N VAL A 303 0.89 6.68 -3.16
CA VAL A 303 2.32 6.65 -3.50
C VAL A 303 2.85 5.22 -3.48
N THR A 304 2.53 4.43 -2.45
CA THR A 304 3.00 3.03 -2.38
C THR A 304 2.48 2.21 -3.57
N SER A 305 1.21 2.37 -3.92
CA SER A 305 0.61 1.69 -5.06
C SER A 305 1.25 2.15 -6.39
N HIS A 306 1.41 3.46 -6.57
CA HIS A 306 2.01 4.04 -7.77
C HIS A 306 3.46 3.58 -7.97
N VAL A 307 4.30 3.67 -6.94
CA VAL A 307 5.71 3.26 -7.00
C VAL A 307 5.82 1.76 -7.32
N THR A 308 4.96 0.92 -6.74
CA THR A 308 4.91 -0.52 -7.02
C THR A 308 4.54 -0.79 -8.49
N THR A 309 3.51 -0.12 -9.01
CA THR A 309 3.12 -0.19 -10.43
C THR A 309 4.24 0.25 -11.35
N THR A 310 4.89 1.38 -11.04
CA THR A 310 6.03 1.88 -11.83
C THR A 310 7.17 0.87 -11.86
N GLN A 311 7.48 0.21 -10.74
CA GLN A 311 8.49 -0.85 -10.74
C GLN A 311 8.08 -2.07 -11.56
N ALA A 312 6.80 -2.46 -11.54
CA ALA A 312 6.30 -3.58 -12.33
C ALA A 312 6.41 -3.33 -13.86
N HIS A 313 6.41 -2.07 -14.29
CA HIS A 313 6.57 -1.67 -15.69
C HIS A 313 8.02 -1.43 -16.15
N ARG A 314 8.97 -1.22 -15.24
CA ARG A 314 10.39 -1.03 -15.61
C ARG A 314 11.00 -2.15 -16.46
N PRO A 315 10.67 -3.44 -16.28
CA PRO A 315 11.15 -4.51 -17.15
C PRO A 315 10.90 -4.25 -18.62
N LYS A 316 9.75 -3.65 -18.96
CA LYS A 316 9.37 -3.35 -20.35
C LYS A 316 10.40 -2.46 -21.05
N MET A 317 10.87 -1.42 -20.36
CA MET A 317 11.87 -0.51 -20.92
C MET A 317 13.24 -1.18 -21.09
N ILE A 318 13.63 -2.01 -20.11
CA ILE A 318 14.91 -2.71 -20.12
C ILE A 318 14.93 -3.75 -21.25
N ILE A 319 13.87 -4.54 -21.39
CA ILE A 319 13.70 -5.54 -22.45
C ILE A 319 13.79 -4.90 -23.83
N THR A 320 13.11 -3.78 -24.09
CA THR A 320 13.14 -3.15 -25.41
C THR A 320 14.54 -2.71 -25.82
N ASP A 321 15.38 -2.24 -24.89
CA ASP A 321 16.79 -1.90 -25.20
C ASP A 321 17.67 -3.14 -25.39
N ILE A 322 17.36 -4.23 -24.68
CA ILE A 322 18.09 -5.50 -24.80
C ILE A 322 17.75 -6.24 -26.11
N ASN A 323 16.50 -6.21 -26.55
CA ASN A 323 16.00 -7.00 -27.70
C ASN A 323 16.78 -6.71 -28.99
N ASN A 324 17.17 -5.46 -29.19
CA ASN A 324 17.91 -5.03 -30.38
C ASN A 324 19.40 -5.44 -30.34
N ARG A 325 19.89 -5.96 -29.21
CA ARG A 325 21.32 -6.23 -28.97
C ARG A 325 21.69 -7.71 -28.92
N TYR A 326 20.74 -8.62 -28.76
CA TYR A 326 21.01 -10.06 -28.79
C TYR A 326 21.01 -10.62 -30.22
N ALA A 327 22.05 -11.39 -30.55
CA ALA A 327 22.14 -12.11 -31.83
C ALA A 327 21.52 -13.51 -31.77
N ASP A 328 21.37 -14.08 -30.57
CA ASP A 328 20.78 -15.41 -30.39
C ASP A 328 19.26 -15.39 -30.53
N ASN A 329 18.74 -16.19 -31.46
CA ASN A 329 17.33 -16.22 -31.82
C ASN A 329 16.45 -16.80 -30.69
N SER A 330 17.00 -17.72 -29.88
CA SER A 330 16.25 -18.34 -28.77
C SER A 330 16.00 -17.34 -27.63
N THR A 331 17.06 -16.62 -27.23
CA THR A 331 17.01 -15.54 -26.23
C THR A 331 16.08 -14.40 -26.69
N LYS A 332 16.14 -14.04 -27.98
CA LYS A 332 15.27 -13.00 -28.57
C LYS A 332 13.79 -13.40 -28.49
N LYS A 333 13.46 -14.64 -28.85
CA LYS A 333 12.09 -15.16 -28.76
C LYS A 333 11.53 -15.12 -27.34
N GLU A 334 12.32 -15.54 -26.35
CA GLU A 334 11.89 -15.48 -24.94
C GLU A 334 11.69 -14.04 -24.44
N LEU A 335 12.54 -13.12 -24.89
CA LEU A 335 12.45 -11.71 -24.56
C LEU A 335 11.21 -11.05 -25.20
N GLU A 336 10.88 -11.41 -26.44
CA GLU A 336 9.64 -10.99 -27.12
C GLU A 336 8.39 -11.55 -26.44
N LEU A 337 8.41 -12.82 -26.02
CA LEU A 337 7.32 -13.42 -25.23
C LEU A 337 7.13 -12.68 -23.91
N PHE A 338 8.21 -12.34 -23.22
CA PHE A 338 8.14 -11.57 -21.98
C PHE A 338 7.62 -10.15 -22.24
N LEU A 339 8.06 -9.47 -23.29
CA LEU A 339 7.56 -8.15 -23.67
C LEU A 339 6.07 -8.16 -24.03
N CYS A 340 5.63 -9.19 -24.76
CA CYS A 340 4.23 -9.41 -25.11
C CYS A 340 3.39 -9.61 -23.85
N GLN A 341 3.87 -10.40 -22.88
CA GLN A 341 3.21 -10.59 -21.60
C GLN A 341 3.12 -9.29 -20.79
N LEU A 342 4.20 -8.51 -20.71
CA LEU A 342 4.22 -7.22 -20.02
C LEU A 342 3.27 -6.19 -20.64
N SER A 343 3.06 -6.27 -21.96
CA SER A 343 2.22 -5.33 -22.71
C SER A 343 0.75 -5.72 -22.72
N SER A 344 0.45 -7.02 -22.84
CA SER A 344 -0.93 -7.55 -22.85
C SER A 344 -1.57 -7.55 -21.46
N ARG A 345 -0.76 -7.53 -20.41
CA ARG A 345 -1.20 -7.73 -19.03
C ARG A 345 -0.53 -6.73 -18.09
N PRO A 346 -0.88 -5.43 -18.14
CA PRO A 346 -0.32 -4.44 -17.23
C PRO A 346 -0.65 -4.78 -15.77
N VAL A 347 0.19 -4.28 -14.86
CA VAL A 347 0.00 -4.38 -13.41
C VAL A 347 -0.52 -3.04 -12.96
N GLU A 348 -1.78 -2.97 -12.53
CA GLU A 348 -2.40 -1.74 -12.05
C GLU A 348 -3.12 -2.05 -10.74
N PHE A 349 -3.00 -1.15 -9.77
CA PHE A 349 -3.83 -1.18 -8.56
C PHE A 349 -5.11 -0.40 -8.85
N THR A 350 -6.25 -1.06 -8.71
CA THR A 350 -7.57 -0.48 -8.97
C THR A 350 -8.45 -0.53 -7.73
N ILE A 351 -9.19 0.54 -7.47
CA ILE A 351 -10.27 0.54 -6.47
C ILE A 351 -11.52 0.00 -7.16
N CYS A 352 -11.91 -1.23 -6.85
CA CYS A 352 -13.13 -1.86 -7.40
C CYS A 352 -13.23 -1.77 -8.93
N ASP A 353 -12.10 -1.77 -9.64
CA ASP A 353 -12.00 -1.53 -11.09
C ASP A 353 -12.58 -0.19 -11.61
N LEU A 354 -12.89 0.74 -10.70
CA LEU A 354 -13.41 2.07 -11.03
C LEU A 354 -12.29 3.10 -11.21
N PHE A 355 -11.27 3.07 -10.35
CA PHE A 355 -10.19 4.06 -10.33
C PHE A 355 -8.83 3.42 -10.19
N THR A 356 -7.86 3.87 -11.00
CA THR A 356 -6.46 3.46 -10.85
C THR A 356 -5.78 4.28 -9.75
N LEU A 357 -5.12 3.59 -8.82
CA LEU A 357 -4.33 4.19 -7.75
C LEU A 357 -2.99 4.70 -8.29
N ASN A 358 -3.01 5.88 -8.90
CA ASN A 358 -1.83 6.54 -9.45
C ASN A 358 -1.66 7.96 -8.91
N ILE A 359 -0.51 8.58 -9.20
CA ILE A 359 -0.24 9.97 -8.80
C ILE A 359 -1.26 10.98 -9.36
N ARG A 360 -1.91 10.68 -10.50
CA ARG A 360 -2.93 11.57 -11.09
C ARG A 360 -4.16 11.67 -10.18
N LEU A 361 -4.45 10.64 -9.37
CA LEU A 361 -5.51 10.70 -8.37
C LEU A 361 -5.25 11.80 -7.33
N ILE A 362 -3.99 12.01 -6.93
CA ILE A 362 -3.63 13.11 -6.02
C ILE A 362 -3.88 14.46 -6.69
N THR A 363 -3.43 14.64 -7.92
CA THR A 363 -3.66 15.89 -8.67
C THR A 363 -5.15 16.16 -8.86
N SER A 364 -5.94 15.13 -9.22
CA SER A 364 -7.38 15.23 -9.38
C SER A 364 -8.08 15.60 -8.07
N ALA A 365 -7.69 14.98 -6.95
CA ALA A 365 -8.23 15.31 -5.63
C ALA A 365 -7.92 16.75 -5.22
N PHE A 366 -6.71 17.23 -5.51
CA PHE A 366 -6.31 18.61 -5.21
C PHE A 366 -7.11 19.63 -6.04
N VAL A 367 -7.30 19.37 -7.33
CA VAL A 367 -8.12 20.21 -8.22
C VAL A 367 -9.57 20.22 -7.73
N ALA A 368 -10.17 19.05 -7.50
CA ALA A 368 -11.56 18.95 -7.03
C ALA A 368 -11.76 19.63 -5.66
N GLY A 369 -10.83 19.44 -4.73
CA GLY A 369 -10.86 20.10 -3.41
C GLY A 369 -10.77 21.62 -3.52
N THR A 370 -9.89 22.13 -4.40
CA THR A 370 -9.75 23.58 -4.64
C THR A 370 -11.00 24.16 -5.29
N THR A 371 -11.57 23.49 -6.30
CA THR A 371 -12.83 23.92 -6.94
C THR A 371 -13.97 23.97 -5.92
N TYR A 372 -14.09 22.94 -5.08
CA TYR A 372 -15.11 22.91 -4.03
C TYR A 372 -14.92 24.03 -3.00
N LEU A 373 -13.69 24.30 -2.58
CA LEU A 373 -13.37 25.40 -1.68
C LEU A 373 -13.77 26.75 -2.27
N ILE A 374 -13.46 26.99 -3.55
CA ILE A 374 -13.85 28.22 -4.26
C ILE A 374 -15.37 28.36 -4.31
N LEU A 375 -16.09 27.29 -4.63
CA LEU A 375 -17.56 27.30 -4.65
C LEU A 375 -18.12 27.61 -3.25
N LEU A 376 -17.60 26.96 -2.20
CA LEU A 376 -18.02 27.25 -0.83
C LEU A 376 -17.79 28.71 -0.44
N LEU A 377 -16.63 29.28 -0.80
CA LEU A 377 -16.31 30.69 -0.56
C LEU A 377 -17.19 31.66 -1.37
N GLN A 378 -17.79 31.22 -2.48
CA GLN A 378 -18.70 32.05 -3.28
C GLN A 378 -20.13 32.01 -2.75
N PHE A 379 -20.55 30.92 -2.13
CA PHE A 379 -21.91 30.74 -1.59
C PHE A 379 -22.04 31.13 -0.10
N HIS A 380 -20.94 31.54 0.54
CA HIS A 380 -20.90 32.11 1.88
C HIS A 380 -20.50 33.58 1.78
#